data_AF-A0A841Q152-F1
#
_entry.id   AF-A0A841Q152-F1
#
_cell.length_a   1.000
_cell.length_b   1.000
_cell.length_c   1.000
_cell.angle_alpha   90.00
_cell.angle_beta   90.00
_cell.angle_gamma   90.00
#
_symmetry.space_group_name_H-M   'P 1'
#
loop_
_entity.id
_entity.type
_entity.pdbx_description
1 polymer ?
#
loop_
_entity_poly.entity_id
_entity_poly.type
_entity_poly.pdbx_seq_one_letter_code
_entity_poly.pdbx_strand_id
1 'polypeptide(L)'
;MAKPWKDDQEYLINSIVEYRNLINGKDVKEAKRMTKNFAEKLHKNNPELKHRTIQSIVERLPYLDNLLAGVFKKENYAKKDQNLYSKVPRENNDLTPNYCNTRHSYNGAIR
;
A
#
# COMPACT_ATOMS: atom_id res chain seq x y z
N MET A 1 -2.10 20.73 -3.45
CA MET A 1 -1.35 19.53 -3.87
C MET A 1 -0.98 18.73 -2.63
N ALA A 2 -1.18 17.41 -2.61
CA ALA A 2 -0.71 16.58 -1.50
C ALA A 2 0.83 16.59 -1.46
N LYS A 3 1.42 16.68 -0.26
CA LYS A 3 2.88 16.60 -0.11
C LYS A 3 3.39 15.28 -0.70
N PRO A 4 4.56 15.22 -1.36
CA PRO A 4 5.14 13.94 -1.75
C PRO A 4 5.33 13.03 -0.52
N TRP A 5 5.11 11.73 -0.66
CA TRP A 5 5.55 10.74 0.32
C TRP A 5 7.08 10.75 0.40
N LYS A 6 7.63 10.87 1.60
CA LYS A 6 9.07 10.89 1.88
C LYS A 6 9.32 9.97 3.08
N ASP A 7 9.97 10.47 4.11
CA ASP A 7 10.33 9.76 5.35
C ASP A 7 9.08 9.20 6.05
N ASP A 8 7.95 9.90 5.96
CA ASP A 8 6.67 9.48 6.53
C ASP A 8 6.11 8.18 5.90
N GLN A 9 6.61 7.79 4.72
CA GLN A 9 6.25 6.52 4.10
C GLN A 9 6.85 5.32 4.84
N GLU A 10 7.95 5.48 5.56
CA GLU A 10 8.61 4.37 6.26
C GLU A 10 7.67 3.69 7.26
N TYR A 11 6.80 4.45 7.91
CA TYR A 11 5.76 3.91 8.80
C TYR A 11 4.78 2.97 8.08
N LEU A 12 4.48 3.23 6.81
CA LEU A 12 3.63 2.36 5.99
C LEU A 12 4.41 1.12 5.52
N ILE A 13 5.68 1.28 5.17
CA ILE A 13 6.55 0.17 4.73
C ILE A 13 6.77 -0.79 5.90
N ASN A 14 7.11 -0.27 7.09
CA ASN A 14 7.37 -1.06 8.29
C ASN A 14 6.13 -1.83 8.77
N SER A 15 4.93 -1.32 8.47
CA SER A 15 3.66 -1.97 8.82
C SER A 15 3.11 -2.89 7.72
N ILE A 16 3.82 -3.08 6.60
CA ILE A 16 3.28 -3.80 5.44
C ILE A 16 3.01 -5.28 5.71
N VAL A 17 3.83 -5.92 6.56
CA VAL A 17 3.64 -7.33 6.93
C VAL A 17 2.40 -7.48 7.81
N GLU A 18 2.22 -6.61 8.81
CA GLU A 18 1.00 -6.58 9.63
C GLU A 18 -0.24 -6.35 8.76
N TYR A 19 -0.14 -5.42 7.81
CA TYR A 19 -1.20 -5.13 6.86
C TYR A 19 -1.58 -6.33 5.98
N ARG A 20 -0.59 -7.05 5.42
CA ARG A 20 -0.83 -8.27 4.61
C ARG A 20 -1.55 -9.33 5.41
N ASN A 21 -1.09 -9.59 6.63
CA ASN A 21 -1.70 -10.59 7.52
C ASN A 21 -3.15 -10.23 7.86
N LEU A 22 -3.45 -8.94 8.04
CA LEU A 22 -4.79 -8.46 8.34
C LEU A 22 -5.80 -8.78 7.22
N ILE A 23 -5.39 -8.61 5.96
CA ILE A 23 -6.28 -8.78 4.80
C ILE A 23 -6.21 -10.17 4.17
N ASN A 24 -5.32 -11.05 4.66
CA ASN A 24 -5.12 -12.37 4.08
C ASN A 24 -6.39 -13.23 4.14
N GLY A 25 -6.72 -13.88 3.01
CA GLY A 25 -7.92 -14.71 2.88
C GLY A 25 -9.25 -13.95 2.93
N LYS A 26 -9.24 -12.61 2.90
CA LYS A 26 -10.45 -11.77 2.92
C LYS A 26 -10.91 -11.42 1.52
N ASP A 27 -12.22 -11.32 1.33
CA ASP A 27 -12.76 -10.78 0.08
C ASP A 27 -12.45 -9.28 -0.05
N VAL A 28 -12.55 -8.73 -1.27
CA VAL A 28 -12.18 -7.33 -1.56
C VAL A 28 -12.97 -6.32 -0.73
N LYS A 29 -14.25 -6.58 -0.43
CA LYS A 29 -15.09 -5.67 0.35
C LYS A 29 -14.63 -5.67 1.81
N GLU A 30 -14.40 -6.84 2.39
CA GLU A 30 -13.87 -6.96 3.76
C GLU A 30 -12.45 -6.39 3.87
N ALA A 31 -11.56 -6.71 2.92
CA ALA A 31 -10.19 -6.21 2.87
C ALA A 31 -10.14 -4.68 2.76
N LYS A 32 -11.03 -4.04 1.99
CA LYS A 32 -11.16 -2.57 1.93
C LYS A 32 -11.56 -1.97 3.28
N ARG A 33 -12.53 -2.60 3.97
CA ARG A 33 -12.93 -2.18 5.33
C ARG A 33 -11.77 -2.29 6.31
N MET A 34 -11.05 -3.42 6.29
CA MET A 34 -9.88 -3.65 7.13
C MET A 34 -8.75 -2.66 6.82
N THR A 35 -8.49 -2.38 5.54
CA THR A 35 -7.52 -1.37 5.10
C THR A 35 -7.86 0.00 5.68
N LYS A 36 -9.13 0.40 5.68
CA LYS A 36 -9.59 1.66 6.29
C LYS A 36 -9.30 1.69 7.80
N ASN A 37 -9.72 0.65 8.53
CA ASN A 37 -9.50 0.57 9.98
C ASN A 37 -8.00 0.58 10.32
N PHE A 38 -7.18 -0.10 9.51
CA PHE A 38 -5.73 -0.12 9.67
C PHE A 38 -5.11 1.25 9.44
N ALA A 39 -5.53 1.95 8.38
CA ALA A 39 -5.10 3.31 8.10
C ALA A 39 -5.46 4.29 9.24
N GLU A 40 -6.65 4.15 9.83
CA GLU A 40 -7.08 4.94 11.01
C GLU A 40 -6.17 4.66 12.22
N LYS A 41 -5.88 3.38 12.49
CA LYS A 41 -4.94 2.98 13.56
C LYS A 41 -3.55 3.56 13.33
N LEU A 42 -3.00 3.45 12.13
CA LEU A 42 -1.70 4.02 11.76
C LEU A 42 -1.69 5.54 11.93
N HIS A 43 -2.70 6.23 11.41
CA HIS A 43 -2.82 7.69 11.51
C HIS A 43 -2.89 8.16 12.98
N LYS A 44 -3.61 7.42 13.84
CA LYS A 44 -3.72 7.74 15.27
C LYS A 44 -2.41 7.52 16.02
N ASN A 45 -1.70 6.44 15.70
CA ASN A 45 -0.54 5.99 16.48
C ASN A 45 0.79 6.62 16.04
N ASN A 46 0.87 7.21 14.85
CA ASN A 46 2.10 7.80 14.32
C ASN A 46 1.90 9.31 14.12
N PRO A 47 2.42 10.17 15.03
CA PRO A 47 2.32 11.63 14.91
C PRO A 47 2.78 12.18 13.56
N GLU A 48 3.77 11.54 12.95
CA GLU A 48 4.37 11.88 11.65
C GLU A 48 3.37 11.73 10.51
N LEU A 49 2.35 10.89 10.66
CA LEU A 49 1.28 10.71 9.68
C LEU A 49 0.12 11.69 9.85
N LYS A 50 0.06 12.50 10.93
CA LYS A 50 -1.09 13.41 11.19
C LYS A 50 -1.31 14.48 10.14
N HIS A 51 -0.28 14.79 9.35
CA HIS A 51 -0.40 15.73 8.23
C HIS A 51 -1.00 15.09 6.97
N ARG A 52 -1.21 13.77 6.97
CA ARG A 52 -1.87 13.01 5.89
C ARG A 52 -3.34 12.85 6.21
N THR A 53 -4.15 12.78 5.16
CA THR A 53 -5.53 12.31 5.34
C THR A 53 -5.55 10.79 5.47
N ILE A 54 -6.49 10.26 6.25
CA ILE A 54 -6.71 8.80 6.36
C ILE A 54 -6.92 8.21 4.95
N GLN A 55 -7.70 8.88 4.10
CA GLN A 55 -7.92 8.44 2.71
C GLN A 55 -6.60 8.29 1.93
N SER A 56 -5.65 9.20 2.11
CA SER A 56 -4.34 9.09 1.46
C SER A 56 -3.57 7.86 1.92
N ILE A 57 -3.69 7.46 3.20
CA ILE A 57 -3.05 6.25 3.74
C ILE A 57 -3.76 5.00 3.20
N VAL A 58 -5.10 5.00 3.17
CA VAL A 58 -5.93 3.92 2.60
C VAL A 58 -5.56 3.63 1.15
N GLU A 59 -5.33 4.67 0.34
CA GLU A 59 -4.92 4.50 -1.05
C GLU A 59 -3.45 4.08 -1.18
N ARG A 60 -2.58 4.52 -0.27
CA ARG A 60 -1.14 4.25 -0.34
C ARG A 60 -0.76 2.84 0.10
N LEU A 61 -1.46 2.25 1.07
CA LEU A 61 -1.17 0.91 1.59
C LEU A 61 -1.23 -0.20 0.51
N PRO A 62 -2.31 -0.36 -0.27
CA PRO A 62 -2.38 -1.39 -1.31
C PRO A 62 -1.36 -1.15 -2.44
N TYR A 63 -1.09 0.12 -2.75
CA TYR A 63 -0.07 0.49 -3.74
C TYR A 63 1.33 0.03 -3.29
N LEU A 64 1.70 0.33 -2.04
CA LEU A 64 2.98 -0.08 -1.47
C LEU A 64 3.08 -1.59 -1.36
N ASP A 65 2.01 -2.27 -0.95
CA ASP A 65 1.98 -3.73 -0.87
C ASP A 65 2.33 -4.37 -2.23
N ASN A 66 1.63 -3.98 -3.30
CA ASN A 66 1.90 -4.47 -4.64
C ASN A 66 3.31 -4.12 -5.13
N LEU A 67 3.78 -2.90 -4.87
CA LEU A 67 5.12 -2.43 -5.25
C LEU A 67 6.23 -3.23 -4.56
N LEU A 68 6.13 -3.37 -3.24
CA LEU A 68 7.11 -4.07 -2.41
C LEU A 68 7.14 -5.57 -2.71
N ALA A 69 5.98 -6.14 -3.07
CA ALA A 69 5.86 -7.52 -3.51
C ALA A 69 6.37 -7.77 -4.94
N GLY A 70 6.46 -6.71 -5.77
CA GLY A 70 6.86 -6.84 -7.17
C GLY A 70 5.75 -7.37 -8.09
N VAL A 71 4.48 -7.17 -7.72
CA VAL A 71 3.29 -7.69 -8.42
C VAL A 71 3.25 -7.30 -9.91
N PHE A 72 3.54 -6.03 -10.23
CA PHE A 72 3.56 -5.53 -11.60
C PHE A 72 4.99 -5.28 -12.08
N LYS A 73 5.17 -4.89 -13.35
CA LYS A 73 6.48 -4.41 -13.82
C LYS A 73 6.88 -3.13 -13.09
N LYS A 74 8.16 -2.97 -12.76
CA LYS A 74 8.73 -1.79 -12.09
C LYS A 74 8.33 -0.46 -12.77
N GLU A 75 8.29 -0.45 -14.09
CA GLU A 75 7.90 0.71 -14.92
C GLU A 75 6.43 1.16 -14.76
N ASN A 76 5.56 0.28 -14.24
CA ASN A 76 4.15 0.59 -14.00
C ASN A 76 3.92 1.37 -12.69
N TYR A 77 4.97 1.54 -11.88
CA TYR A 77 4.93 2.32 -10.64
C TYR A 77 5.51 3.73 -10.86
N ALA A 78 5.13 4.66 -9.99
CA ALA A 78 5.64 6.02 -10.04
C ALA A 78 7.18 6.02 -9.92
N LYS A 79 7.88 6.72 -10.82
CA LYS A 79 9.36 6.74 -10.88
C LYS A 79 10.04 6.93 -9.52
N LYS A 80 9.49 7.81 -8.68
CA LYS A 80 9.98 8.11 -7.32
C LYS A 80 9.91 6.94 -6.33
N ASP A 81 9.03 5.96 -6.58
CA ASP A 81 8.81 4.81 -5.69
C ASP A 81 9.48 3.53 -6.24
N GLN A 82 10.01 3.55 -7.47
CA GLN A 82 10.58 2.37 -8.12
C GLN A 82 11.81 1.80 -7.39
N ASN A 83 12.45 2.59 -6.53
CA ASN A 83 13.52 2.12 -5.64
C ASN A 83 13.03 1.14 -4.55
N LEU A 84 11.72 1.00 -4.35
CA LEU A 84 11.11 0.06 -3.40
C LEU A 84 10.68 -1.26 -4.04
N TYR A 85 10.79 -1.35 -5.36
CA TYR A 85 10.33 -2.50 -6.13
C TYR A 85 10.95 -3.82 -5.61
N SER A 86 10.09 -4.79 -5.29
CA SER A 86 10.49 -6.15 -4.85
C SER A 86 11.37 -6.20 -3.59
N LYS A 87 11.40 -5.13 -2.77
CA LYS A 87 12.21 -5.10 -1.54
C LYS A 87 11.64 -5.94 -0.40
N VAL A 88 10.33 -6.14 -0.36
CA VAL A 88 9.65 -6.92 0.69
C VAL A 88 8.68 -7.88 0.00
N PRO A 89 9.18 -8.99 -0.59
CA PRO A 89 8.34 -9.97 -1.25
C PRO A 89 7.30 -10.56 -0.29
N ARG A 90 6.21 -11.10 -0.83
CA ARG A 90 5.23 -11.85 -0.05
C ARG A 90 5.72 -13.29 0.18
N GLU A 91 5.12 -13.96 1.15
CA GLU A 91 5.33 -15.40 1.33
C GLU A 91 5.02 -16.14 0.02
N ASN A 92 5.83 -17.15 -0.29
CA ASN A 92 5.76 -17.95 -1.52
C ASN A 92 5.86 -17.16 -2.85
N ASN A 93 6.38 -15.92 -2.82
CA ASN A 93 6.41 -15.03 -3.97
C ASN A 93 5.04 -14.79 -4.61
N ASP A 94 3.98 -14.73 -3.80
CA ASP A 94 2.64 -14.41 -4.31
C ASP A 94 2.62 -13.04 -5.03
N LEU A 95 2.17 -13.07 -6.29
CA LEU A 95 2.04 -11.91 -7.17
C LEU A 95 0.57 -11.54 -7.42
N THR A 96 -0.37 -12.08 -6.65
CA THR A 96 -1.80 -11.74 -6.78
C THR A 96 -2.01 -10.26 -6.44
N PRO A 97 -2.60 -9.42 -7.31
CA PRO A 97 -2.73 -8.01 -6.99
C PRO A 97 -3.62 -7.74 -5.76
N ASN A 98 -3.20 -6.79 -4.93
CA ASN A 98 -4.05 -6.21 -3.90
C ASN A 98 -4.99 -5.18 -4.55
N TYR A 99 -6.26 -5.55 -4.65
CA TYR A 99 -7.32 -4.74 -5.28
C TYR A 99 -8.00 -3.74 -4.32
N CYS A 100 -7.45 -3.54 -3.11
CA CYS A 100 -8.01 -2.58 -2.16
C CYS A 100 -7.87 -1.13 -2.64
N ASN A 101 -6.96 -0.84 -3.57
CA ASN A 101 -6.92 0.41 -4.31
C ASN A 101 -6.92 0.15 -5.83
N THR A 102 -7.93 0.64 -6.52
CA THR A 102 -8.07 0.58 -7.98
C THR A 102 -7.93 1.96 -8.64
N ARG A 103 -7.80 3.04 -7.86
CA ARG A 103 -7.87 4.43 -8.33
C ARG A 103 -6.57 4.90 -9.02
N HIS A 104 -5.46 4.26 -8.67
CA HIS A 104 -4.21 4.36 -9.40
C HIS A 104 -4.06 3.08 -10.23
N SER A 105 -4.79 3.01 -11.33
CA SER A 105 -4.61 1.97 -12.36
C SER A 105 -3.18 2.09 -12.89
N TYR A 106 -2.27 1.36 -12.26
CA TYR A 106 -0.83 1.16 -12.50
C TYR A 106 -0.39 1.37 -13.96
N ASN A 107 -0.35 2.62 -14.45
CA ASN A 107 -0.22 2.95 -15.88
C ASN A 107 -1.01 2.00 -16.82
N GLY A 108 -2.22 1.59 -16.42
CA GLY A 108 -3.07 0.64 -17.17
C GLY A 108 -2.85 -0.86 -16.93
N ALA A 109 -2.05 -1.27 -15.93
CA ALA A 109 -1.78 -2.68 -15.62
C ALA A 109 -2.91 -3.40 -14.86
N ILE A 110 -3.87 -2.66 -14.30
CA ILE A 110 -5.15 -3.21 -13.85
C ILE A 110 -6.20 -2.66 -14.82
N ARG A 111 -6.78 -3.54 -15.63
CA ARG A 111 -7.93 -3.28 -16.49
C ARG A 111 -9.22 -3.72 -15.79
#